data_AF-A0A8S3SL72-F1
#
_entry.id   AF-A0A8S3SL72-F1
#
_cell.length_a   1.000
_cell.length_b   1.000
_cell.length_c   1.000
_cell.angle_alpha   90.00
_cell.angle_beta   90.00
_cell.angle_gamma   90.00
#
_symmetry.space_group_name_H-M   'P 1'
#
loop_
_entity.id
_entity.type
_entity.pdbx_description
1 polymer ?
#
loop_
_entity_poly.entity_id
_entity_poly.type
_entity_poly.pdbx_seq_one_letter_code
_entity_poly.pdbx_strand_id
1 'polypeptide(L)'
;MEKASKSLSKHPFGDHSQCNKSWCRFITNPREVYKSLPNGKPIKDQKLKETLTEVFDSYINHAEKLASLGSTQANESFNKTVGSKAPKSHHYSGSDSLNYRVAGSVLQKNIGYTYWSNSYAASELREGDSYRSCVALKSHDITEIPAPRIPPADVEIPDDVAYVCFDLETTELGITVCYDYYY
;
A
#
# COMPACT_ATOMS: atom_id res chain seq x y z
N MET A 1 19.80 -5.31 -2.69
CA MET A 1 19.32 -4.68 -3.94
C MET A 1 20.45 -4.38 -4.92
N GLU A 2 21.55 -3.77 -4.46
CA GLU A 2 22.66 -3.32 -5.31
C GLU A 2 23.12 -4.30 -6.41
N LYS A 3 23.43 -5.54 -6.05
CA LYS A 3 23.90 -6.55 -7.02
C LYS A 3 22.87 -6.87 -8.11
N ALA A 4 21.58 -6.87 -7.76
CA ALA A 4 20.50 -7.12 -8.72
C ALA A 4 20.36 -5.95 -9.70
N SER A 5 20.37 -4.71 -9.20
CA SER A 5 20.27 -3.50 -10.03
C SER A 5 21.47 -3.35 -10.97
N LYS A 6 22.69 -3.56 -10.49
CA LYS A 6 23.89 -3.55 -11.35
C LYS A 6 23.85 -4.67 -12.39
N SER A 7 23.34 -5.84 -12.03
CA SER A 7 23.14 -6.92 -12.99
C SER A 7 22.10 -6.59 -14.06
N LEU A 8 21.03 -5.86 -13.72
CA LEU A 8 19.99 -5.42 -14.67
C LEU A 8 20.55 -4.43 -15.70
N SER A 9 21.43 -3.53 -15.28
CA SER A 9 22.08 -2.58 -16.21
C SER A 9 23.00 -3.26 -17.22
N LYS A 10 23.60 -4.40 -16.87
CA LYS A 10 24.64 -5.10 -17.65
C LYS A 10 24.11 -6.29 -18.47
N HIS A 11 23.10 -6.97 -17.94
CA HIS A 11 22.54 -8.19 -18.54
C HIS A 11 22.08 -8.02 -20.00
N PRO A 12 21.31 -6.99 -20.38
CA PRO A 12 20.87 -6.81 -21.78
C PRO A 12 22.01 -6.63 -22.79
N PHE A 13 23.19 -6.25 -22.32
CA PHE A 13 24.40 -6.03 -23.12
C PHE A 13 25.33 -7.25 -23.18
N GLY A 14 24.90 -8.39 -22.62
CA GLY A 14 25.68 -9.64 -22.65
C GLY A 14 26.71 -9.77 -21.52
N ASP A 15 26.76 -8.84 -20.57
CA ASP A 15 27.59 -8.98 -19.37
C ASP A 15 26.79 -9.62 -18.24
N HIS A 16 27.08 -10.90 -18.01
CA HIS A 16 26.44 -11.73 -16.99
C HIS A 16 27.26 -11.86 -15.70
N SER A 17 28.33 -11.08 -15.51
CA SER A 17 29.25 -11.19 -14.37
C SER A 17 28.56 -11.03 -13.01
N GLN A 18 27.52 -10.19 -12.94
CA GLN A 18 26.79 -9.90 -11.69
C GLN A 18 25.41 -10.58 -11.61
N CYS A 19 25.07 -11.42 -12.58
CA CYS A 19 23.80 -12.13 -12.63
C CYS A 19 23.66 -13.20 -11.54
N ASN A 20 22.42 -13.55 -11.20
CA ASN A 20 22.09 -14.67 -10.32
C ASN A 20 21.50 -15.84 -11.13
N LYS A 21 21.87 -17.07 -10.76
CA LYS A 21 21.35 -18.33 -11.33
C LYS A 21 19.82 -18.47 -11.25
N SER A 22 19.18 -17.81 -10.27
CA SER A 22 17.73 -17.89 -10.07
C SER A 22 16.90 -17.34 -11.23
N TRP A 23 17.45 -16.40 -12.01
CA TRP A 23 16.73 -15.76 -13.11
C TRP A 23 17.54 -15.67 -14.41
N CYS A 24 18.87 -15.66 -14.35
CA CYS A 24 19.72 -15.59 -15.52
C CYS A 24 19.99 -17.00 -16.09
N ARG A 25 19.26 -17.35 -17.14
CA ARG A 25 19.43 -18.65 -17.83
C ARG A 25 20.78 -18.81 -18.53
N PHE A 26 21.43 -17.71 -18.88
CA PHE A 26 22.75 -17.71 -19.51
C PHE A 26 23.85 -18.30 -18.60
N ILE A 27 23.75 -18.11 -17.28
CA ILE A 27 24.70 -18.74 -16.32
C ILE A 27 24.56 -20.26 -16.33
N THR A 28 23.34 -20.77 -16.47
CA THR A 28 23.05 -22.20 -16.45
C THR A 28 23.34 -22.85 -17.81
N ASN A 29 23.06 -22.13 -18.91
CA ASN A 29 23.32 -22.59 -20.26
C ASN A 29 23.90 -21.45 -21.12
N PRO A 30 25.22 -21.45 -21.41
CA PRO A 30 25.89 -20.41 -22.21
C PRO A 30 25.43 -20.30 -23.67
N ARG A 31 24.53 -21.19 -24.12
CA ARG A 31 23.94 -21.18 -25.47
C ARG A 31 22.53 -20.58 -25.52
N GLU A 32 21.99 -20.12 -24.39
CA GLU A 32 20.68 -19.46 -24.35
C GLU A 32 20.69 -18.12 -25.10
N VAL A 33 19.64 -17.89 -25.89
CA VAL A 33 19.42 -16.65 -26.63
C VAL A 33 18.40 -15.77 -25.91
N TYR A 34 18.52 -14.46 -26.09
CA TYR A 34 17.56 -13.52 -25.52
C TYR A 34 16.19 -13.66 -26.19
N LYS A 35 15.19 -14.20 -25.48
CA LYS A 35 13.81 -14.30 -26.00
C LYS A 35 13.17 -12.93 -26.25
N SER A 36 13.58 -11.93 -25.48
CA SER A 36 12.99 -10.59 -25.49
C SER A 36 13.67 -9.61 -26.46
N LEU A 37 14.82 -9.98 -27.04
CA LEU A 37 15.59 -9.10 -27.92
C LEU A 37 15.54 -9.58 -29.37
N PRO A 38 15.50 -8.64 -30.35
CA PRO A 38 15.58 -8.99 -31.76
C PRO A 38 16.81 -9.85 -32.09
N ASN A 39 16.60 -10.92 -32.85
CA ASN A 39 17.65 -11.88 -33.23
C ASN A 39 18.36 -12.60 -32.07
N GLY A 40 17.82 -12.53 -30.85
CA GLY A 40 18.39 -13.22 -29.69
C GLY A 40 19.77 -12.72 -29.27
N LYS A 41 20.18 -11.53 -29.74
CA LYS A 41 21.52 -10.97 -29.53
C LYS A 41 21.49 -9.87 -28.46
N PRO A 42 22.61 -9.69 -27.73
CA PRO A 42 22.73 -8.57 -26.79
C PRO A 42 22.72 -7.23 -27.52
N ILE A 43 22.27 -6.20 -26.79
CA ILE A 43 22.28 -4.81 -27.26
C ILE A 43 23.74 -4.33 -27.36
N LYS A 44 24.08 -3.59 -28.41
CA LYS A 44 25.45 -3.12 -28.69
C LYS A 44 25.63 -1.61 -28.56
N ASP A 45 24.55 -0.87 -28.30
CA ASP A 45 24.61 0.59 -28.18
C ASP A 45 25.30 0.98 -26.87
N GLN A 46 26.50 1.56 -27.00
CA GLN A 46 27.33 1.98 -25.88
C GLN A 46 26.76 3.21 -25.16
N LYS A 47 26.16 4.15 -25.89
CA LYS A 47 25.57 5.35 -25.30
C LYS A 47 24.35 4.98 -24.45
N LEU A 48 23.54 4.05 -24.94
CA LEU A 48 22.42 3.51 -24.17
C LEU A 48 22.88 2.83 -22.88
N LYS A 49 23.97 2.06 -22.94
CA LYS A 49 24.54 1.36 -21.79
C LYS A 49 25.02 2.33 -20.70
N GLU A 50 25.71 3.39 -21.09
CA GLU A 50 26.21 4.42 -20.18
C GLU A 50 25.05 5.14 -19.49
N THR A 51 24.09 5.66 -20.26
CA THR A 51 22.89 6.34 -19.71
C THR A 51 22.11 5.43 -18.76
N LEU A 52 21.90 4.15 -19.11
CA LEU A 52 21.21 3.21 -18.21
C LEU A 52 21.99 2.98 -16.92
N THR A 53 23.32 2.86 -17.02
CA THR A 53 24.18 2.65 -15.85
C THR A 53 24.12 3.84 -14.91
N GLU A 54 24.18 5.08 -15.42
CA GLU A 54 24.01 6.31 -14.64
C GLU A 54 22.67 6.36 -13.89
N VAL A 55 21.58 6.00 -14.57
CA VAL A 55 20.25 5.94 -13.97
C VAL A 55 20.20 4.90 -12.85
N PHE A 56 20.70 3.69 -13.09
CA PHE A 56 20.72 2.63 -12.08
C PHE A 56 21.63 2.97 -10.89
N ASP A 57 22.76 3.63 -11.12
CA ASP A 57 23.67 4.05 -10.05
C ASP A 57 23.01 5.10 -9.15
N SER A 58 22.24 6.04 -9.72
CA SER A 58 21.41 6.96 -8.93
C SER A 58 20.45 6.21 -8.00
N TYR A 59 19.76 5.17 -8.49
CA TYR A 59 18.88 4.36 -7.65
C TYR A 59 19.61 3.52 -6.60
N ILE A 60 20.79 2.99 -6.93
CA ILE A 60 21.63 2.24 -6.00
C ILE A 60 22.09 3.13 -4.85
N ASN A 61 22.50 4.36 -5.14
CA ASN A 61 22.94 5.32 -4.13
C ASN A 61 21.82 5.70 -3.15
N HIS A 62 20.56 5.66 -3.61
CA HIS A 62 19.39 5.92 -2.78
C HIS A 62 18.65 4.65 -2.34
N ALA A 63 19.24 3.46 -2.55
CA ALA A 63 18.55 2.19 -2.36
C ALA A 63 18.13 1.95 -0.91
N GLU A 64 18.86 2.48 0.07
CA GLU A 64 18.50 2.37 1.48
C GLU A 64 17.19 3.12 1.79
N LYS A 65 17.08 4.35 1.30
CA LYS A 65 15.85 5.17 1.41
C LYS A 65 14.67 4.55 0.65
N LEU A 66 14.94 3.91 -0.50
CA LEU A 66 13.90 3.24 -1.28
C LEU A 66 13.50 1.88 -0.69
N ALA A 67 14.42 1.17 -0.04
CA ALA A 67 14.15 -0.07 0.66
C ALA A 67 13.34 0.15 1.93
N SER A 68 13.51 1.29 2.61
CA SER A 68 12.74 1.66 3.80
C SER A 68 11.30 2.09 3.50
N LEU A 69 10.94 2.29 2.22
CA LEU A 69 9.55 2.47 1.81
C LEU A 69 8.86 1.09 1.89
N GLY A 70 8.42 0.74 3.10
CA GLY A 70 7.64 -0.48 3.33
C GLY A 70 6.41 -0.55 2.42
N SER A 71 5.88 -1.76 2.23
CA SER A 71 4.70 -1.96 1.39
C SER A 71 3.48 -1.28 2.00
N THR A 72 2.96 -0.23 1.36
CA THR A 72 1.66 0.40 1.70
C THR A 72 0.47 -0.50 1.39
N GLN A 73 0.70 -1.60 0.67
CA GLN A 73 -0.34 -2.52 0.19
C GLN A 73 -1.16 -3.13 1.34
N ALA A 74 -0.55 -3.36 2.50
CA ALA A 74 -1.27 -3.86 3.67
C ALA A 74 -2.27 -2.83 4.20
N ASN A 75 -1.88 -1.56 4.23
CA ASN A 75 -2.71 -0.43 4.65
C ASN A 75 -3.81 -0.13 3.61
N GLU A 76 -3.48 -0.15 2.33
CA GLU A 76 -4.45 0.02 1.24
C GLU A 76 -5.51 -1.08 1.23
N SER A 77 -5.08 -2.34 1.43
CA SER A 77 -5.98 -3.49 1.56
C SER A 77 -6.94 -3.34 2.76
N PHE A 78 -6.45 -2.83 3.88
CA PHE A 78 -7.28 -2.56 5.05
C PHE A 78 -8.27 -1.42 4.78
N ASN A 79 -7.81 -0.30 4.22
CA ASN A 79 -8.65 0.85 3.89
C ASN A 79 -9.77 0.48 2.89
N LYS A 80 -9.49 -0.37 1.90
CA LYS A 80 -10.51 -0.91 1.01
C LYS A 80 -11.55 -1.77 1.74
N THR A 81 -11.12 -2.54 2.74
CA THR A 81 -12.04 -3.35 3.57
C THR A 81 -12.93 -2.47 4.45
N VAL A 82 -12.37 -1.41 5.04
CA VAL A 82 -13.16 -0.44 5.82
C VAL A 82 -14.15 0.31 4.92
N GLY A 83 -13.70 0.78 3.76
CA GLY A 83 -14.55 1.49 2.80
C GLY A 83 -15.71 0.65 2.27
N SER A 84 -15.56 -0.66 2.14
CA SER A 84 -16.66 -1.54 1.73
C SER A 84 -17.68 -1.82 2.85
N LYS A 85 -17.25 -1.84 4.11
CA LYS A 85 -18.14 -2.09 5.27
C LYS A 85 -18.77 -0.83 5.84
N ALA A 86 -18.09 0.30 5.76
CA ALA A 86 -18.55 1.61 6.19
C ALA A 86 -18.34 2.64 5.06
N PRO A 87 -19.08 2.48 3.94
CA PRO A 87 -19.00 3.42 2.83
C PRO A 87 -19.41 4.83 3.28
N LYS A 88 -18.65 5.84 2.86
CA LYS A 88 -18.91 7.26 3.17
C LYS A 88 -20.22 7.78 2.59
N SER A 89 -20.78 7.09 1.58
CA SER A 89 -22.10 7.40 1.01
C SER A 89 -23.27 7.16 1.98
N HIS A 90 -23.02 6.49 3.11
CA HIS A 90 -24.02 6.21 4.13
C HIS A 90 -23.59 6.78 5.49
N HIS A 91 -24.53 7.39 6.20
CA HIS A 91 -24.28 7.93 7.53
C HIS A 91 -24.38 6.84 8.61
N TYR A 92 -23.24 6.39 9.13
CA TYR A 92 -23.17 5.40 10.23
C TYR A 92 -22.72 5.99 11.58
N SER A 93 -22.39 7.29 11.64
CA SER A 93 -21.83 7.93 12.83
C SER A 93 -22.87 8.27 13.90
N GLY A 94 -24.16 8.21 13.59
CA GLY A 94 -25.25 8.48 14.53
C GLY A 94 -25.53 7.35 15.53
N SER A 95 -24.77 6.25 15.49
CA SER A 95 -24.88 5.11 16.41
C SER A 95 -23.57 4.32 16.46
N ASP A 96 -23.50 3.28 17.28
CA ASP A 96 -22.37 2.33 17.31
C ASP A 96 -22.20 1.51 16.02
N SER A 97 -23.07 1.68 15.01
CA SER A 97 -22.96 1.00 13.72
C SER A 97 -21.60 1.21 13.06
N LEU A 98 -21.04 2.42 13.13
CA LEU A 98 -19.69 2.70 12.60
C LEU A 98 -18.63 1.86 13.34
N ASN A 99 -18.70 1.81 14.67
CA ASN A 99 -17.78 1.05 15.51
C ASN A 99 -17.79 -0.45 15.16
N TYR A 100 -18.97 -1.05 15.00
CA TYR A 100 -19.10 -2.45 14.60
C TYR A 100 -18.56 -2.73 13.20
N ARG A 101 -18.78 -1.83 12.23
CA ARG A 101 -18.31 -2.00 10.84
C ARG A 101 -16.79 -1.90 10.75
N VAL A 102 -16.19 -0.97 11.48
CA VAL A 102 -14.72 -0.84 11.58
C VAL A 102 -14.12 -2.05 12.30
N ALA A 103 -14.70 -2.47 13.43
CA ALA A 103 -14.27 -3.67 14.15
C ALA A 103 -14.36 -4.94 13.28
N GLY A 104 -15.45 -5.11 12.52
CA GLY A 104 -15.60 -6.20 11.56
C GLY A 104 -14.54 -6.16 10.45
N SER A 105 -14.07 -4.98 10.05
CA SER A 105 -12.98 -4.84 9.07
C SER A 105 -11.64 -5.33 9.63
N VAL A 106 -11.34 -4.98 10.89
CA VAL A 106 -10.16 -5.46 11.62
C VAL A 106 -10.20 -6.99 11.77
N LEU A 107 -11.34 -7.52 12.21
CA LEU A 107 -11.54 -8.96 12.33
C LEU A 107 -11.35 -9.70 11.01
N GLN A 108 -11.96 -9.21 9.92
CA GLN A 108 -11.78 -9.82 8.60
C GLN A 108 -10.32 -9.79 8.13
N LYS A 109 -9.57 -8.73 8.46
CA LYS A 109 -8.16 -8.64 8.13
C LYS A 109 -7.33 -9.68 8.89
N ASN A 110 -7.67 -9.91 10.16
CA ASN A 110 -6.91 -10.77 11.05
C ASN A 110 -7.21 -12.27 10.83
N ILE A 111 -8.49 -12.63 10.65
CA ILE A 111 -8.94 -14.03 10.61
C ILE A 111 -9.67 -14.41 9.31
N GLY A 112 -9.79 -13.48 8.36
CA GLY A 112 -10.48 -13.71 7.09
C GLY A 112 -12.01 -13.62 7.21
N TYR A 113 -12.73 -14.09 6.19
CA TYR A 113 -14.20 -13.99 6.11
C TYR A 113 -14.96 -14.83 7.15
N THR A 114 -14.29 -15.73 7.86
CA THR A 114 -14.87 -16.55 8.94
C THR A 114 -15.10 -15.78 10.24
N TYR A 115 -14.79 -14.48 10.28
CA TYR A 115 -14.98 -13.67 11.48
C TYR A 115 -16.44 -13.56 11.96
N TRP A 116 -17.42 -13.77 11.07
CA TRP A 116 -18.83 -13.75 11.45
C TRP A 116 -19.20 -14.86 12.44
N SER A 117 -18.50 -16.01 12.41
CA SER A 117 -18.74 -17.12 13.34
C SER A 117 -17.95 -17.02 14.64
N ASN A 118 -16.93 -16.15 14.70
CA ASN A 118 -16.00 -16.03 15.82
C ASN A 118 -16.03 -14.59 16.38
N SER A 119 -17.04 -14.27 17.18
CA SER A 119 -17.19 -12.96 17.83
C SER A 119 -16.14 -12.65 18.90
N TYR A 120 -15.36 -13.65 19.34
CA TYR A 120 -14.39 -13.55 20.44
C TYR A 120 -12.92 -13.39 20.01
N ALA A 121 -12.63 -13.35 18.71
CA ALA A 121 -11.25 -13.41 18.20
C ALA A 121 -10.56 -12.04 17.97
N ALA A 122 -11.14 -10.93 18.43
CA ALA A 122 -10.55 -9.59 18.28
C ALA A 122 -9.35 -9.32 19.22
N SER A 123 -8.93 -10.31 20.02
CA SER A 123 -7.90 -10.15 21.05
C SER A 123 -6.49 -10.52 20.62
N GLU A 124 -6.29 -11.22 19.48
CA GLU A 124 -4.95 -11.71 19.12
C GLU A 124 -4.46 -11.22 17.74
N LEU A 125 -3.23 -10.71 17.81
CA LEU A 125 -2.51 -9.83 16.89
C LEU A 125 -1.83 -10.58 15.75
N ARG A 126 -1.82 -9.98 14.55
CA ARG A 126 -0.79 -10.22 13.52
C ARG A 126 -0.36 -8.87 12.92
N GLU A 127 0.95 -8.64 12.91
CA GLU A 127 1.63 -7.34 12.87
C GLU A 127 1.43 -6.45 11.62
N GLY A 128 1.69 -5.15 11.83
CA GLY A 128 1.63 -4.01 10.91
C GLY A 128 0.97 -2.83 11.64
N ASP A 129 1.67 -1.71 11.84
CA ASP A 129 1.35 -0.62 12.78
C ASP A 129 -0.14 -0.25 12.94
N SER A 130 -0.76 -0.92 13.91
CA SER A 130 -1.92 -0.60 14.75
C SER A 130 -3.16 0.07 14.13
N TYR A 131 -4.17 -0.74 13.78
CA TYR A 131 -5.57 -0.37 13.96
C TYR A 131 -6.15 -1.09 15.18
N ARG A 132 -6.14 -0.43 16.35
CA ARG A 132 -6.93 -0.86 17.51
C ARG A 132 -8.35 -0.36 17.35
N SER A 133 -9.34 -1.26 17.28
CA SER A 133 -10.69 -0.89 17.69
C SER A 133 -10.73 -0.91 19.21
N CYS A 134 -10.87 0.24 19.87
CA CYS A 134 -11.10 0.33 21.31
C CYS A 134 -12.46 -0.24 21.74
N VAL A 135 -13.21 -0.88 20.83
CA VAL A 135 -14.47 -1.55 21.10
C VAL A 135 -14.17 -2.86 21.82
N ALA A 136 -13.83 -2.76 23.10
CA ALA A 136 -14.05 -3.87 24.01
C ALA A 136 -15.57 -4.08 24.05
N LEU A 137 -16.06 -5.23 23.57
CA LEU A 137 -17.43 -5.69 23.82
C LEU A 137 -17.59 -6.03 25.30
N LYS A 138 -17.48 -5.04 26.18
CA LYS A 138 -18.03 -5.12 27.53
C LYS A 138 -19.40 -4.45 27.45
N SER A 139 -20.43 -5.18 27.86
CA SER A 139 -21.82 -4.76 27.94
C SER A 139 -22.02 -3.71 29.03
N HIS A 140 -21.35 -2.57 28.91
CA HIS A 140 -21.65 -1.40 29.73
C HIS A 140 -22.15 -0.36 28.74
N ASP A 141 -23.48 -0.37 28.57
CA ASP A 141 -24.19 0.75 27.98
C ASP A 141 -23.70 2.03 28.67
N ILE A 142 -23.35 3.01 27.86
CA ILE A 142 -23.15 4.37 28.34
C ILE A 142 -24.56 4.87 28.70
N THR A 143 -24.88 4.88 29.99
CA THR A 143 -26.20 5.33 30.47
C THR A 143 -26.43 6.82 30.21
N GLU A 144 -25.36 7.60 30.06
CA GLU A 144 -25.41 9.01 29.74
C GLU A 144 -24.28 9.39 28.76
N ILE A 145 -24.62 10.27 27.81
CA ILE A 145 -23.66 10.85 26.87
C ILE A 145 -22.76 11.81 27.66
N PRO A 146 -21.43 11.63 27.67
CA PRO A 146 -20.54 12.59 28.31
C PRO A 146 -20.68 13.95 27.66
N ALA A 147 -20.58 15.02 28.46
CA ALA A 147 -20.67 16.38 27.96
C ALA A 147 -19.73 16.60 26.75
N PRO A 148 -20.15 17.41 25.76
CA PRO A 148 -19.34 17.69 24.58
C PRO A 148 -17.94 18.10 25.01
N ARG A 149 -16.91 17.57 24.34
CA ARG A 149 -15.54 18.08 24.53
C ARG A 149 -15.58 19.58 24.24
N ILE A 150 -15.09 20.38 25.19
CA ILE A 150 -14.97 21.82 25.01
C ILE A 150 -14.12 22.03 23.75
N PRO A 151 -14.65 22.71 22.71
CA PRO A 151 -13.87 22.99 21.52
C PRO A 151 -12.61 23.76 21.94
N PRO A 152 -11.44 23.47 21.34
CA PRO A 152 -10.26 24.27 21.58
C PRO A 152 -10.60 25.74 21.29
N ALA A 153 -10.15 26.65 22.16
CA ALA A 153 -10.33 28.06 21.93
C ALA A 153 -9.70 28.44 20.59
N ASP A 154 -10.38 29.29 19.81
CA ASP A 154 -9.81 29.84 18.59
C ASP A 154 -8.52 30.56 18.95
N VAL A 155 -7.39 30.04 18.43
CA VAL A 155 -6.09 30.68 18.58
C VAL A 155 -5.89 31.56 17.36
N GLU A 156 -5.66 32.86 17.58
CA GLU A 156 -5.26 33.76 16.52
C GLU A 156 -3.94 33.28 15.92
N ILE A 157 -3.96 32.97 14.62
CA ILE A 157 -2.78 32.53 13.88
C ILE A 157 -2.01 33.78 13.46
N PRO A 158 -0.69 33.90 13.76
CA PRO A 158 0.11 35.05 13.34
C PRO A 158 0.11 35.21 11.81
N ASP A 159 0.05 36.45 11.33
CA ASP A 159 0.02 36.78 9.89
C ASP A 159 1.29 36.36 9.11
N ASP A 160 2.36 35.93 9.79
CA ASP A 160 3.65 35.56 9.18
C ASP A 160 3.81 34.07 8.84
N VAL A 161 2.77 33.26 9.04
CA VAL A 161 2.87 31.81 8.81
C VAL A 161 2.68 31.45 7.34
N ALA A 162 3.58 30.59 6.84
CA ALA A 162 3.41 29.97 5.53
C ALA A 162 2.28 28.94 5.59
N TYR A 163 1.18 29.20 4.87
CA TYR A 163 0.09 28.23 4.73
C TYR A 163 0.55 27.05 3.88
N VAL A 164 0.59 25.87 4.49
CA VAL A 164 0.79 24.60 3.79
C VAL A 164 -0.56 23.91 3.69
N CYS A 165 -1.21 24.04 2.54
CA CYS A 165 -2.41 23.29 2.23
C CYS A 165 -2.01 21.90 1.71
N PHE A 166 -2.43 20.85 2.41
CA PHE A 166 -2.31 19.48 1.92
C PHE A 166 -3.63 19.10 1.25
N ASP A 167 -3.58 18.88 -0.06
CA ASP A 167 -4.66 18.20 -0.76
C ASP A 167 -4.49 16.69 -0.58
N LEU A 168 -5.52 16.02 -0.07
CA LEU A 168 -5.55 14.57 0.10
C LEU A 168 -6.39 13.96 -1.02
N GLU A 169 -5.78 13.85 -2.19
CA GLU A 169 -6.29 13.05 -3.30
C GLU A 169 -6.29 11.56 -2.87
N THR A 170 -7.47 10.98 -2.68
CA THR A 170 -7.63 9.52 -2.60
C THR A 170 -8.18 9.01 -3.92
N THR A 171 -7.56 7.99 -4.50
CA THR A 171 -7.90 7.47 -5.83
C THR A 171 -9.31 6.85 -5.84
N GLU A 172 -10.30 7.66 -6.20
CA GLU A 172 -11.62 7.21 -6.63
C GLU A 172 -11.77 7.50 -8.13
N LEU A 173 -11.32 6.55 -8.97
CA LEU A 173 -11.93 6.40 -10.29
C LEU A 173 -13.23 5.63 -10.07
N GLY A 174 -14.33 6.37 -10.00
CA GLY A 174 -15.68 5.83 -9.95
C GLY A 174 -15.93 4.92 -11.15
N ILE A 175 -16.21 3.65 -10.89
CA ILE A 175 -16.93 2.83 -11.86
C ILE A 175 -18.38 3.31 -11.80
N THR A 176 -18.76 4.16 -12.75
CA THR A 176 -20.15 4.45 -13.05
C THR A 176 -20.78 3.18 -13.61
N VAL A 177 -21.56 2.46 -12.79
CA VAL A 177 -22.54 1.49 -13.31
C VAL A 177 -23.86 2.24 -13.40
N CYS A 178 -24.19 2.72 -14.60
CA CYS A 178 -25.54 3.17 -14.92
C CYS A 178 -26.47 1.95 -14.85
N TYR A 179 -27.46 1.98 -13.96
CA TYR A 179 -28.61 1.10 -14.04
C TYR A 179 -29.66 1.77 -14.92
N ASP A 180 -29.76 1.35 -16.18
CA ASP A 180 -31.00 1.51 -16.95
C ASP A 180 -31.82 0.23 -16.79
N TYR A 181 -32.77 0.27 -15.86
CA TYR A 181 -33.87 -0.69 -15.83
C TYR A 181 -34.92 -0.23 -16.85
N TYR A 182 -35.11 -1.02 -17.92
CA TYR A 182 -36.32 -0.97 -18.73
C TYR A 182 -37.04 -2.32 -18.64
N TYR A 183 -38.30 -2.19 -18.21
CA TYR A 183 -39.41 -3.15 -18.08
C TYR A 183 -39.38 -4.15 -16.91
#